data_AF-A0AAV7ZBC2-F1
#
_entry.id   AF-A0AAV7ZBC2-F1
#
_cell.length_a   1.000
_cell.length_b   1.000
_cell.length_c   1.000
_cell.angle_alpha   90.00
_cell.angle_beta   90.00
_cell.angle_gamma   90.00
#
_symmetry.space_group_name_H-M   'P 1'
#
loop_
_entity.id
_entity.type
_entity.pdbx_description
1 polymer ?
#
loop_
_entity_poly.entity_id
_entity_poly.type
_entity_poly.pdbx_seq_one_letter_code
_entity_poly.pdbx_strand_id
1 'polypeptide(L)'
;MKIIKFSLLILCIFIICKLASVNLHDKESPDMIRYLKNNPNEPENIFRLYKRDFCAKAFSRSRVYPNANLKKRKSEYDIKHFSYQLNDTLDDYLLKEKLGSGRFSIVYKALHQPTGETRAIKILVDTSERKIKRELLALNQIQGGPNVIKFYEIISNKSSKYPSMVFELAEGLPIHKFQKSYTEFEIKNYMYQILQALDHAHSKGIMHRDIKGGNIVVDTEKKQLKVLDWGISEFYFPYKEYDHHVATLYYMPPELLVRVKDYDYSLDIWMAGCVLGEMLLSKHPFFKAKDERHLLKLMTKFLGTQEFYKYLKKYRIELNYDWIKKIKIREPLARSDIINERNPHLVTDTALDLLFKLLVFDKEKRLTAREAMEHQYFDEIRNL
;
A
#
# COMPACT_ATOMS: atom_id res chain seq x y z
N MET A 1 10.79 35.32 36.01
CA MET A 1 9.91 35.11 34.82
C MET A 1 10.62 34.60 33.56
N LYS A 2 11.87 35.00 33.23
CA LYS A 2 12.57 34.55 32.00
C LYS A 2 13.09 33.10 32.05
N ILE A 3 13.51 32.60 33.22
CA ILE A 3 14.04 31.22 33.37
C ILE A 3 12.93 30.17 33.19
N ILE A 4 11.71 30.45 33.64
CA ILE A 4 10.56 29.54 33.51
C ILE A 4 10.14 29.35 32.04
N LYS A 5 10.26 30.40 31.19
CA LYS A 5 10.00 30.30 29.74
C LYS A 5 11.07 29.49 28.98
N PHE A 6 12.32 29.53 29.43
CA PHE A 6 13.42 28.77 28.82
C PHE A 6 13.26 27.26 29.07
N SER A 7 12.86 26.88 30.29
CA SER A 7 12.57 25.49 30.64
C SER A 7 11.33 24.94 29.91
N LEU A 8 10.26 25.74 29.74
CA LEU A 8 9.07 25.34 28.98
C LEU A 8 9.34 25.17 27.48
N LEU A 9 10.24 25.97 26.88
CA LEU A 9 10.59 25.85 25.47
C LEU A 9 11.47 24.64 25.20
N ILE A 10 12.45 24.35 26.08
CA ILE A 10 13.24 23.12 26.02
C ILE A 10 12.33 21.91 26.24
N LEU A 11 11.36 22.00 27.15
CA LEU A 11 10.36 20.95 27.38
C LEU A 11 9.47 20.75 26.14
N CYS A 12 9.04 21.82 25.46
CA CYS A 12 8.29 21.72 24.20
C CYS A 12 9.11 21.10 23.07
N ILE A 13 10.39 21.47 22.92
CA ILE A 13 11.29 20.87 21.93
C ILE A 13 11.53 19.39 22.27
N PHE A 14 11.76 19.05 23.54
CA PHE A 14 11.89 17.68 23.99
C PHE A 14 10.60 16.88 23.77
N ILE A 15 9.43 17.45 24.06
CA ILE A 15 8.12 16.83 23.84
C ILE A 15 7.89 16.63 22.34
N ILE A 16 8.23 17.59 21.49
CA ILE A 16 8.12 17.47 20.02
C ILE A 16 9.07 16.40 19.49
N CYS A 17 10.34 16.38 19.93
CA CYS A 17 11.32 15.35 19.56
C CYS A 17 10.93 13.95 20.06
N LYS A 18 10.34 13.85 21.26
CA LYS A 18 9.89 12.59 21.87
C LYS A 18 8.57 12.10 21.28
N LEU A 19 7.67 12.99 20.87
CA LEU A 19 6.45 12.67 20.10
C LEU A 19 6.77 12.31 18.64
N ALA A 20 7.85 12.84 18.07
CA ALA A 20 8.30 12.52 16.71
C ALA A 20 9.16 11.24 16.61
N SER A 21 9.52 10.60 17.73
CA SER A 21 10.44 9.44 17.76
C SER A 21 11.74 9.64 16.96
N VAL A 22 12.24 10.88 16.91
CA VAL A 22 13.50 11.20 16.21
C VAL A 22 14.65 10.99 17.18
N ASN A 23 15.45 9.96 16.94
CA ASN A 23 16.77 9.86 17.55
C ASN A 23 17.61 11.02 16.99
N LEU A 24 18.02 11.96 17.85
CA LEU A 24 18.93 13.09 17.53
C LEU A 24 20.32 12.68 17.04
N HIS A 25 20.55 11.40 16.75
CA HIS A 25 21.86 10.87 16.39
C HIS A 25 22.04 10.49 14.93
N ASP A 26 20.99 10.47 14.11
CA ASP A 26 21.13 10.06 12.72
C ASP A 26 20.65 11.15 11.76
N LYS A 27 21.65 11.89 11.26
CA LYS A 27 21.66 12.91 10.19
C LYS A 27 21.25 14.33 10.61
N GLU A 28 22.14 15.00 11.32
CA GLU A 28 22.26 16.46 11.22
C GLU A 28 23.49 16.82 10.38
N SER A 29 23.36 17.82 9.51
CA SER A 29 24.49 18.44 8.82
C SER A 29 25.47 18.99 9.87
N PRO A 30 26.80 18.71 9.80
CA PRO A 30 27.81 19.22 10.73
C PRO A 30 27.78 20.73 10.98
N ASP A 31 27.21 21.49 10.03
CA ASP A 31 27.09 22.95 10.12
C ASP A 31 26.05 23.42 11.15
N MET A 32 25.04 22.60 11.47
CA MET A 32 23.95 22.97 12.38
C MET A 32 24.39 22.97 13.84
N ILE A 33 25.09 21.92 14.26
CA ILE A 33 25.67 21.81 15.62
C ILE A 33 26.70 22.92 15.83
N ARG A 34 27.47 23.27 14.79
CA ARG A 34 28.46 24.35 14.82
C ARG A 34 27.81 25.74 14.94
N TYR A 35 26.71 25.98 14.24
CA TYR A 35 25.99 27.26 14.30
C TYR A 35 25.27 27.47 15.65
N LEU A 36 24.65 26.42 16.20
CA LEU A 36 23.95 26.46 17.50
C LEU A 36 24.90 26.70 18.68
N LYS A 37 26.13 26.18 18.60
CA LYS A 37 27.18 26.48 19.60
C LYS A 37 27.62 27.95 19.58
N ASN A 38 27.51 28.61 18.43
CA ASN A 38 28.04 29.96 18.24
C ASN A 38 26.98 31.07 18.42
N ASN A 39 25.68 30.76 18.42
CA ASN A 39 24.59 31.76 18.49
C ASN A 39 23.46 31.38 19.49
N PRO A 40 23.75 31.30 20.80
CA PRO A 40 22.81 30.77 21.80
C PRO A 40 21.60 31.68 22.11
N ASN A 41 21.57 32.92 21.62
CA ASN A 41 20.58 33.94 21.98
C ASN A 41 19.66 34.40 20.83
N GLU A 42 19.69 33.75 19.65
CA GLU A 42 18.82 34.07 18.50
C GLU A 42 17.80 32.96 18.12
N PRO A 43 16.88 32.57 19.02
CA PRO A 43 15.91 31.50 18.72
C PRO A 43 14.87 31.91 17.66
N GLU A 44 14.63 33.21 17.46
CA GLU A 44 13.63 33.71 16.50
C GLU A 44 14.08 33.58 15.03
N ASN A 45 15.39 33.61 14.76
CA ASN A 45 15.95 33.38 13.43
C ASN A 45 16.03 31.91 13.06
N ILE A 46 16.20 30.99 14.04
CA ILE A 46 16.14 29.54 13.82
C ILE A 46 14.74 29.13 13.35
N PHE A 47 13.70 29.67 13.97
CA PHE A 47 12.31 29.42 13.56
C PHE A 47 12.01 30.02 12.18
N ARG A 48 12.61 31.15 11.78
CA ARG A 48 12.47 31.77 10.43
C ARG A 48 13.26 31.07 9.33
N LEU A 49 14.50 30.62 9.61
CA LEU A 49 15.32 29.85 8.69
C LEU A 49 14.71 28.46 8.44
N TYR A 50 14.19 27.79 9.47
CA TYR A 50 13.47 26.52 9.30
C TYR A 50 12.01 26.68 8.86
N LYS A 51 11.37 27.85 8.98
CA LYS A 51 10.04 28.05 8.36
C LYS A 51 10.12 27.97 6.84
N ARG A 52 11.22 28.41 6.22
CA ARG A 52 11.34 28.34 4.75
C ARG A 52 11.47 26.91 4.24
N ASP A 53 12.17 26.02 4.95
CA ASP A 53 12.36 24.63 4.49
C ASP A 53 11.37 23.63 5.10
N PHE A 54 10.91 23.84 6.34
CA PHE A 54 9.92 22.98 7.00
C PHE A 54 8.47 23.38 6.69
N CYS A 55 8.17 24.66 6.39
CA CYS A 55 6.88 25.03 5.76
C CYS A 55 6.90 24.93 4.23
N ALA A 56 8.01 24.52 3.60
CA ALA A 56 8.05 24.31 2.15
C ALA A 56 7.50 22.96 1.71
N LYS A 57 7.74 21.89 2.49
CA LYS A 57 7.16 20.57 2.23
C LYS A 57 5.88 20.44 3.05
N ALA A 58 4.72 20.50 2.40
CA ALA A 58 3.46 20.12 3.02
C ALA A 58 3.50 18.60 3.27
N PHE A 59 4.05 18.18 4.41
CA PHE A 59 4.04 16.78 4.77
C PHE A 59 2.60 16.29 4.92
N SER A 60 2.29 15.21 4.23
CA SER A 60 0.99 14.59 4.24
C SER A 60 0.85 13.67 5.44
N ARG A 61 -0.27 13.83 6.15
CA ARG A 61 -0.70 12.92 7.21
C ARG A 61 -1.93 12.17 6.72
N SER A 62 -2.01 10.89 7.00
CA SER A 62 -3.19 10.11 6.59
C SER A 62 -4.45 10.66 7.26
N ARG A 63 -5.55 10.70 6.52
CA ARG A 63 -6.86 11.15 7.01
C ARG A 63 -7.43 10.20 8.06
N VAL A 64 -7.10 8.92 7.98
CA VAL A 64 -7.57 7.86 8.87
C VAL A 64 -6.40 7.06 9.43
N TYR A 65 -6.61 6.48 10.61
CA TYR A 65 -5.62 5.68 11.32
C TYR A 65 -4.20 6.30 11.47
N PRO A 66 -4.03 7.65 11.55
CA PRO A 66 -2.70 8.26 11.42
C PRO A 66 -1.74 7.90 12.56
N ASN A 67 -2.29 7.41 13.67
CA ASN A 67 -1.56 7.09 14.90
C ASN A 67 -1.63 5.59 15.24
N ALA A 68 -2.08 4.73 14.32
CA ALA A 68 -2.33 3.31 14.60
C ALA A 68 -1.10 2.56 15.15
N ASN A 69 0.11 2.89 14.67
CA ASN A 69 1.34 2.28 15.17
C ASN A 69 1.99 3.04 16.33
N LEU A 70 1.61 4.30 16.59
CA LEU A 70 2.21 5.09 17.68
C LEU A 70 1.88 4.56 19.07
N LYS A 71 0.79 3.77 19.19
CA LYS A 71 0.35 3.17 20.45
C LYS A 71 0.91 1.75 20.67
N LYS A 72 1.59 1.18 19.67
CA LYS A 72 2.07 -0.22 19.70
C LYS A 72 3.43 -0.31 20.38
N ARG A 73 3.73 -1.49 20.94
CA ARG A 73 5.09 -1.80 21.40
C ARG A 73 6.02 -1.91 20.19
N LYS A 74 7.30 -1.57 20.36
CA LYS A 74 8.30 -1.67 19.29
C LYS A 74 8.38 -3.08 18.68
N SER A 75 8.22 -4.14 19.48
CA SER A 75 8.21 -5.52 19.01
C SER A 75 7.09 -5.86 18.01
N GLU A 76 6.08 -5.00 17.86
CA GLU A 76 4.93 -5.20 16.98
C GLU A 76 5.10 -4.55 15.60
N TYR A 77 6.13 -3.74 15.39
CA TYR A 77 6.36 -3.04 14.12
C TYR A 77 7.85 -2.85 13.76
N ASP A 78 8.76 -2.87 14.73
CA ASP A 78 10.19 -2.64 14.53
C ASP A 78 10.94 -3.96 14.39
N ILE A 79 11.47 -4.19 13.19
CA ILE A 79 12.28 -5.35 12.80
C ILE A 79 13.46 -5.58 13.77
N LYS A 80 14.04 -4.52 14.33
CA LYS A 80 15.17 -4.65 15.27
C LYS A 80 14.80 -5.32 16.59
N HIS A 81 13.53 -5.19 17.00
CA HIS A 81 12.99 -5.71 18.25
C HIS A 81 12.13 -6.95 18.05
N PHE A 82 12.12 -7.52 16.84
CA PHE A 82 11.34 -8.70 16.48
C PHE A 82 12.24 -9.91 16.25
N SER A 83 11.95 -10.99 16.96
CA SER A 83 12.51 -12.32 16.74
C SER A 83 11.41 -13.26 16.26
N TYR A 84 11.81 -14.27 15.50
CA TYR A 84 10.94 -15.38 15.10
C TYR A 84 11.71 -16.69 15.26
N GLN A 85 10.97 -17.77 15.48
CA GLN A 85 11.52 -19.11 15.54
C GLN A 85 11.29 -19.80 14.19
N LEU A 86 12.32 -20.50 13.69
CA LEU A 86 12.18 -21.42 12.57
C LEU A 86 11.78 -22.78 13.15
N ASN A 87 10.64 -23.29 12.71
CA ASN A 87 10.18 -24.61 13.11
C ASN A 87 10.84 -25.68 12.23
N ASP A 88 11.36 -26.75 12.85
CA ASP A 88 11.98 -27.89 12.17
C ASP A 88 10.91 -28.90 11.74
N THR A 89 9.92 -28.44 10.99
CA THR A 89 8.70 -29.18 10.59
C THR A 89 8.57 -29.30 9.08
N LEU A 90 9.62 -28.99 8.30
CA LEU A 90 9.56 -29.05 6.84
C LEU A 90 9.22 -30.47 6.33
N ASP A 91 9.67 -31.50 7.04
CA ASP A 91 9.44 -32.90 6.68
C ASP A 91 7.97 -33.34 6.90
N ASP A 92 7.16 -32.55 7.61
CA ASP A 92 5.71 -32.76 7.74
C ASP A 92 4.93 -32.38 6.47
N TYR A 93 5.60 -31.76 5.50
CA TYR A 93 4.97 -31.22 4.29
C TYR A 93 5.45 -31.93 3.03
N LEU A 94 4.55 -32.68 2.41
CA LEU A 94 4.79 -33.29 1.11
C LEU A 94 4.48 -32.28 -0.02
N LEU A 95 5.53 -31.72 -0.62
CA LEU A 95 5.42 -30.82 -1.77
C LEU A 95 4.71 -31.51 -2.96
N LYS A 96 3.82 -30.77 -3.61
CA LYS A 96 3.06 -31.19 -4.79
C LYS A 96 3.39 -30.26 -5.96
N GLU A 97 2.39 -29.72 -6.62
CA GLU A 97 2.53 -28.85 -7.79
C GLU A 97 3.05 -27.45 -7.44
N LYS A 98 3.80 -26.84 -8.37
CA LYS A 98 4.21 -25.45 -8.28
C LYS A 98 3.03 -24.54 -8.61
N LEU A 99 2.68 -23.64 -7.69
CA LEU A 99 1.60 -22.67 -7.85
C LEU A 99 2.09 -21.37 -8.51
N GLY A 100 3.34 -20.98 -8.25
CA GLY A 100 3.90 -19.75 -8.80
C GLY A 100 5.38 -19.55 -8.49
N SER A 101 5.98 -18.55 -9.13
CA SER A 101 7.32 -18.07 -8.79
C SER A 101 7.44 -16.58 -9.03
N GLY A 102 8.08 -15.90 -8.09
CA GLY A 102 8.52 -14.51 -8.20
C GLY A 102 10.03 -14.40 -8.12
N ARG A 103 10.52 -13.16 -8.06
CA ARG A 103 11.97 -12.86 -7.99
C ARG A 103 12.65 -13.41 -6.74
N PHE A 104 11.94 -13.44 -5.61
CA PHE A 104 12.48 -13.77 -4.29
C PHE A 104 11.79 -14.98 -3.64
N SER A 105 10.88 -15.64 -4.36
CA SER A 105 10.19 -16.80 -3.80
C SER A 105 9.60 -17.72 -4.86
N ILE A 106 9.41 -18.97 -4.46
CA ILE A 106 8.70 -19.98 -5.24
C ILE A 106 7.60 -20.53 -4.35
N VAL A 107 6.39 -20.66 -4.89
CA VAL A 107 5.22 -21.13 -4.14
C VAL A 107 4.80 -22.50 -4.65
N TYR A 108 4.67 -23.46 -3.73
CA TYR A 108 4.19 -24.81 -3.99
C TYR A 108 2.91 -25.08 -3.21
N LYS A 109 2.05 -25.93 -3.77
CA LYS A 109 1.03 -26.63 -3.02
C LYS A 109 1.70 -27.76 -2.26
N ALA A 110 1.28 -28.00 -1.03
CA ALA A 110 1.81 -29.08 -0.20
C ALA A 110 0.68 -29.75 0.59
N LEU A 111 0.84 -31.03 0.87
CA LEU A 111 0.00 -31.75 1.82
C LEU A 111 0.69 -31.74 3.18
N HIS A 112 0.04 -31.16 4.19
CA HIS A 112 0.50 -31.28 5.58
C HIS A 112 0.10 -32.68 6.09
N GLN A 113 1.08 -33.57 6.20
CA GLN A 113 0.85 -34.99 6.47
C GLN A 113 0.15 -35.25 7.82
N PRO A 114 0.49 -34.56 8.92
CA PRO A 114 -0.16 -34.79 10.21
C PRO A 114 -1.66 -34.49 10.23
N THR A 115 -2.12 -33.45 9.51
CA THR A 115 -3.54 -33.06 9.51
C THR A 115 -4.30 -33.48 8.26
N GLY A 116 -3.59 -33.93 7.21
CA GLY A 116 -4.18 -34.22 5.90
C GLY A 116 -4.63 -32.97 5.12
N GLU A 117 -4.40 -31.77 5.64
CA GLU A 117 -4.86 -30.53 5.02
C GLU A 117 -3.88 -30.02 3.95
N THR A 118 -4.42 -29.40 2.91
CA THR A 118 -3.59 -28.77 1.88
C THR A 118 -3.13 -27.37 2.32
N ARG A 119 -1.90 -27.01 1.95
CA ARG A 119 -1.23 -25.75 2.29
C ARG A 119 -0.51 -25.16 1.07
N ALA A 120 -0.20 -23.88 1.17
CA ALA A 120 0.73 -23.22 0.26
C ALA A 120 2.07 -22.95 0.98
N ILE A 121 3.17 -23.38 0.38
CA ILE A 121 4.53 -23.18 0.90
C ILE A 121 5.27 -22.19 0.01
N LYS A 122 5.58 -21.02 0.56
CA LYS A 122 6.37 -19.96 -0.08
C LYS A 122 7.82 -20.11 0.35
N ILE A 123 8.65 -20.71 -0.50
CA ILE A 123 10.09 -20.87 -0.31
C ILE A 123 10.79 -19.54 -0.58
N LEU A 124 11.53 -19.01 0.38
CA LEU A 124 12.10 -17.65 0.33
C LEU A 124 13.53 -17.64 -0.24
N VAL A 125 13.63 -17.77 -1.56
CA VAL A 125 14.92 -17.80 -2.29
C VAL A 125 15.58 -16.42 -2.26
N ASP A 126 16.83 -16.35 -1.76
CA ASP A 126 17.66 -15.13 -1.70
C ASP A 126 16.94 -13.91 -1.08
N THR A 127 16.08 -14.17 -0.09
CA THR A 127 15.35 -13.14 0.64
C THR A 127 16.12 -12.74 1.90
N SER A 128 16.38 -11.44 2.07
CA SER A 128 17.08 -10.95 3.27
C SER A 128 16.22 -11.09 4.52
N GLU A 129 16.85 -11.40 5.66
CA GLU A 129 16.17 -11.55 6.96
C GLU A 129 15.28 -10.33 7.31
N ARG A 130 15.73 -9.12 6.95
CA ARG A 130 14.93 -7.89 7.11
C ARG A 130 13.57 -7.98 6.40
N LYS A 131 13.52 -8.51 5.17
CA LYS A 131 12.27 -8.67 4.42
C LYS A 131 11.38 -9.74 5.05
N ILE A 132 11.98 -10.86 5.48
CA ILE A 132 11.29 -11.96 6.19
C ILE A 132 10.61 -11.41 7.45
N LYS A 133 11.38 -10.75 8.33
CA LYS A 133 10.89 -10.16 9.57
C LYS A 133 9.76 -9.16 9.33
N ARG A 134 9.87 -8.33 8.28
CA ARG A 134 8.82 -7.36 7.94
C ARG A 134 7.52 -8.04 7.52
N GLU A 135 7.59 -9.06 6.67
CA GLU A 135 6.41 -9.82 6.24
C GLU A 135 5.76 -10.53 7.43
N LEU A 136 6.55 -11.19 8.28
CA LEU A 136 6.06 -11.84 9.51
C LEU A 136 5.40 -10.84 10.48
N LEU A 137 6.02 -9.68 10.71
CA LEU A 137 5.46 -8.62 11.54
C LEU A 137 4.10 -8.14 11.02
N ALA A 138 4.00 -7.93 9.70
CA ALA A 138 2.74 -7.53 9.09
C ALA A 138 1.67 -8.62 9.26
N LEU A 139 1.99 -9.86 8.87
CA LEU A 139 1.10 -11.02 8.97
C LEU A 139 0.60 -11.25 10.40
N ASN A 140 1.47 -11.18 11.40
CA ASN A 140 1.11 -11.32 12.81
C ASN A 140 0.04 -10.33 13.28
N GLN A 141 -0.02 -9.15 12.67
CA GLN A 141 -0.93 -8.08 13.07
C GLN A 141 -2.27 -8.13 12.33
N ILE A 142 -2.29 -8.69 11.11
CA ILE A 142 -3.47 -8.68 10.23
C ILE A 142 -4.15 -10.04 10.11
N GLN A 143 -3.46 -11.14 10.41
CA GLN A 143 -4.06 -12.49 10.34
C GLN A 143 -5.31 -12.60 11.23
N GLY A 144 -6.27 -13.41 10.79
CA GLY A 144 -7.61 -13.46 11.38
C GLY A 144 -8.54 -12.33 10.94
N GLY A 145 -8.03 -11.37 10.17
CA GLY A 145 -8.84 -10.34 9.51
C GLY A 145 -9.64 -10.85 8.31
N PRO A 146 -10.66 -10.08 7.87
CA PRO A 146 -11.47 -10.44 6.71
C PRO A 146 -10.64 -10.51 5.44
N ASN A 147 -10.80 -11.59 4.68
CA ASN A 147 -10.22 -11.78 3.34
C ASN A 147 -8.68 -11.66 3.27
N VAL A 148 -7.98 -11.78 4.40
CA VAL A 148 -6.51 -11.83 4.46
C VAL A 148 -6.06 -13.29 4.48
N ILE A 149 -5.01 -13.61 3.73
CA ILE A 149 -4.40 -14.95 3.75
C ILE A 149 -3.93 -15.33 5.16
N LYS A 150 -4.32 -16.51 5.62
CA LYS A 150 -3.88 -17.07 6.89
C LYS A 150 -2.45 -17.60 6.78
N PHE A 151 -1.58 -17.08 7.64
CA PHE A 151 -0.24 -17.60 7.87
C PHE A 151 -0.27 -18.63 9.01
N TYR A 152 0.52 -19.69 8.90
CA TYR A 152 0.62 -20.73 9.92
C TYR A 152 1.95 -20.66 10.66
N GLU A 153 3.05 -20.75 9.92
CA GLU A 153 4.38 -20.83 10.50
C GLU A 153 5.47 -20.54 9.47
N ILE A 154 6.68 -20.32 9.98
CA ILE A 154 7.90 -20.29 9.17
C ILE A 154 8.75 -21.51 9.53
N ILE A 155 9.07 -22.29 8.51
CA ILE A 155 9.70 -23.60 8.62
C ILE A 155 11.05 -23.62 7.93
N SER A 156 11.89 -24.52 8.38
CA SER A 156 13.19 -24.87 7.78
C SER A 156 13.51 -26.31 8.20
N ASN A 157 14.44 -26.98 7.55
CA ASN A 157 15.14 -28.13 8.14
C ASN A 157 16.64 -28.04 7.90
N LYS A 158 17.42 -28.94 8.52
CA LYS A 158 18.90 -28.96 8.37
C LYS A 158 19.37 -29.12 6.91
N SER A 159 18.55 -29.73 6.06
CA SER A 159 18.85 -29.98 4.64
C SER A 159 18.37 -28.85 3.72
N SER A 160 17.50 -27.97 4.21
CA SER A 160 16.91 -26.89 3.43
C SER A 160 17.88 -25.73 3.33
N LYS A 161 18.10 -25.27 2.10
CA LYS A 161 18.93 -24.08 1.83
C LYS A 161 18.22 -22.78 2.20
N TYR A 162 16.89 -22.78 2.23
CA TYR A 162 16.07 -21.58 2.36
C TYR A 162 14.92 -21.79 3.35
N PRO A 163 14.61 -20.79 4.21
CA PRO A 163 13.41 -20.82 5.02
C PRO A 163 12.16 -20.73 4.13
N SER A 164 11.05 -21.29 4.62
CA SER A 164 9.78 -21.31 3.91
C SER A 164 8.65 -20.85 4.81
N MET A 165 7.71 -20.08 4.27
CA MET A 165 6.49 -19.67 4.99
C MET A 165 5.31 -20.54 4.57
N VAL A 166 4.54 -21.02 5.54
CA VAL A 166 3.36 -21.85 5.35
C VAL A 166 2.10 -21.01 5.47
N PHE A 167 1.22 -21.12 4.49
CA PHE A 167 -0.06 -20.42 4.43
C PHE A 167 -1.22 -21.39 4.18
N GLU A 168 -2.45 -20.95 4.46
CA GLU A 168 -3.63 -21.61 3.89
C GLU A 168 -3.51 -21.65 2.37
N LEU A 169 -4.09 -22.67 1.73
CA LEU A 169 -4.23 -22.65 0.28
C LEU A 169 -5.45 -21.78 -0.06
N ALA A 170 -5.24 -20.63 -0.71
CA ALA A 170 -6.34 -19.87 -1.30
C ALA A 170 -6.88 -20.64 -2.51
N GLU A 171 -8.13 -21.09 -2.40
CA GLU A 171 -8.81 -21.81 -3.48
C GLU A 171 -9.21 -20.86 -4.62
N GLY A 172 -9.18 -21.36 -5.85
CA GLY A 172 -9.53 -20.60 -7.05
C GLY A 172 -8.33 -20.02 -7.81
N LEU A 173 -8.54 -18.92 -8.54
CA LEU A 173 -7.53 -18.33 -9.42
C LEU A 173 -7.34 -16.84 -9.17
N PRO A 174 -6.21 -16.24 -9.60
CA PRO A 174 -6.05 -14.79 -9.55
C PRO A 174 -7.18 -14.03 -10.25
N ILE A 175 -7.72 -12.98 -9.64
CA ILE A 175 -8.92 -12.23 -10.09
C ILE A 175 -8.80 -11.72 -11.54
N HIS A 176 -7.59 -11.40 -12.01
CA HIS A 176 -7.37 -10.96 -13.40
C HIS A 176 -7.54 -12.08 -14.45
N LYS A 177 -7.74 -13.34 -14.04
CA LYS A 177 -7.96 -14.48 -14.95
C LYS A 177 -9.41 -14.64 -15.40
N PHE A 178 -10.38 -14.10 -14.66
CA PHE A 178 -11.81 -14.29 -14.97
C PHE A 178 -12.46 -13.12 -15.74
N GLN A 179 -11.66 -12.31 -16.44
CA GLN A 179 -12.13 -11.04 -17.00
C GLN A 179 -13.31 -11.12 -17.96
N LYS A 180 -13.66 -12.29 -18.52
CA LYS A 180 -14.79 -12.41 -19.46
C LYS A 180 -16.09 -12.92 -18.82
N SER A 181 -16.10 -13.16 -17.51
CA SER A 181 -17.13 -13.97 -16.87
C SER A 181 -17.80 -13.32 -15.65
N TYR A 182 -17.49 -12.06 -15.33
CA TYR A 182 -18.05 -11.42 -14.14
C TYR A 182 -19.46 -10.89 -14.38
N THR A 183 -20.35 -11.20 -13.45
CA THR A 183 -21.60 -10.48 -13.23
C THR A 183 -21.34 -9.19 -12.45
N GLU A 184 -22.25 -8.21 -12.54
CA GLU A 184 -22.15 -6.97 -11.76
C GLU A 184 -22.09 -7.26 -10.25
N PHE A 185 -22.92 -8.20 -9.78
CA PHE A 185 -22.95 -8.64 -8.39
C PHE A 185 -21.57 -9.15 -7.93
N GLU A 186 -20.90 -9.97 -8.74
CA GLU A 186 -19.57 -10.47 -8.42
C GLU A 186 -18.53 -9.35 -8.33
N ILE A 187 -18.57 -8.37 -9.24
CA ILE A 187 -17.67 -7.21 -9.18
C ILE A 187 -17.91 -6.43 -7.88
N LYS A 188 -19.17 -6.16 -7.52
CA LYS A 188 -19.52 -5.49 -6.25
C LYS A 188 -19.01 -6.28 -5.05
N ASN A 189 -19.32 -7.58 -4.99
CA ASN A 189 -18.95 -8.45 -3.90
C ASN A 189 -17.42 -8.56 -3.72
N TYR A 190 -16.68 -8.81 -4.81
CA TYR A 190 -15.22 -8.92 -4.74
C TYR A 190 -14.57 -7.58 -4.41
N MET A 191 -15.05 -6.47 -4.99
CA MET A 191 -14.51 -5.15 -4.64
C MET A 191 -14.77 -4.80 -3.17
N TYR A 192 -15.95 -5.14 -2.64
CA TYR A 192 -16.26 -4.94 -1.22
C TYR A 192 -15.32 -5.76 -0.32
N GLN A 193 -15.08 -7.03 -0.65
CA GLN A 193 -14.16 -7.89 0.09
C GLN A 193 -12.70 -7.41 0.06
N ILE A 194 -12.23 -6.85 -1.07
CA ILE A 194 -10.91 -6.20 -1.17
C ILE A 194 -10.85 -5.00 -0.21
N LEU A 195 -11.89 -4.16 -0.20
CA LEU A 195 -11.95 -2.99 0.68
C LEU A 195 -12.00 -3.38 2.17
N GLN A 196 -12.66 -4.48 2.54
CA GLN A 196 -12.65 -5.02 3.90
C GLN A 196 -11.24 -5.42 4.35
N ALA A 197 -10.49 -6.13 3.50
CA ALA A 197 -9.10 -6.50 3.81
C ALA A 197 -8.20 -5.28 3.97
N LEU A 198 -8.39 -4.27 3.11
CA LEU A 198 -7.64 -3.02 3.17
C LEU A 198 -7.97 -2.20 4.41
N ASP A 199 -9.25 -1.99 4.73
CA ASP A 199 -9.63 -1.25 5.92
C ASP A 199 -9.11 -1.92 7.20
N HIS A 200 -9.17 -3.26 7.25
CA HIS A 200 -8.57 -4.02 8.36
C HIS A 200 -7.07 -3.76 8.46
N ALA A 201 -6.29 -3.95 7.39
CA ALA A 201 -4.86 -3.71 7.40
C ALA A 201 -4.50 -2.25 7.73
N HIS A 202 -5.23 -1.28 7.16
CA HIS A 202 -5.06 0.15 7.39
C HIS A 202 -5.35 0.51 8.86
N SER A 203 -6.38 -0.09 9.46
CA SER A 203 -6.69 0.07 10.89
C SER A 203 -5.59 -0.47 11.81
N LYS A 204 -4.86 -1.49 11.35
CA LYS A 204 -3.65 -2.02 12.01
C LYS A 204 -2.40 -1.22 11.66
N GLY A 205 -2.52 -0.12 10.91
CA GLY A 205 -1.42 0.75 10.54
C GLY A 205 -0.50 0.17 9.46
N ILE A 206 -0.97 -0.77 8.64
CA ILE A 206 -0.15 -1.45 7.63
C ILE A 206 -0.66 -1.07 6.23
N MET A 207 0.26 -0.65 5.37
CA MET A 207 0.01 -0.46 3.93
C MET A 207 0.44 -1.73 3.19
N HIS A 208 -0.37 -2.24 2.27
CA HIS A 208 -0.04 -3.44 1.50
C HIS A 208 1.02 -3.14 0.42
N ARG A 209 0.85 -2.03 -0.31
CA ARG A 209 1.73 -1.51 -1.38
C ARG A 209 1.91 -2.37 -2.63
N ASP A 210 1.15 -3.45 -2.80
CA ASP A 210 1.17 -4.30 -4.00
C ASP A 210 -0.20 -4.92 -4.30
N ILE A 211 -1.27 -4.17 -4.07
CA ILE A 211 -2.60 -4.60 -4.49
C ILE A 211 -2.63 -4.66 -6.01
N LYS A 212 -2.93 -5.85 -6.53
CA LYS A 212 -3.01 -6.13 -7.97
C LYS A 212 -3.76 -7.42 -8.20
N GLY A 213 -4.23 -7.63 -9.42
CA GLY A 213 -5.01 -8.83 -9.74
C GLY A 213 -4.26 -10.15 -9.57
N GLY A 214 -2.92 -10.14 -9.49
CA GLY A 214 -2.10 -11.32 -9.22
C GLY A 214 -2.00 -11.70 -7.73
N ASN A 215 -2.26 -10.77 -6.81
CA ASN A 215 -2.19 -10.96 -5.36
C ASN A 215 -3.60 -11.09 -4.74
N ILE A 216 -4.63 -11.28 -5.56
CA ILE A 216 -6.01 -11.46 -5.13
C ILE A 216 -6.50 -12.74 -5.79
N VAL A 217 -6.73 -13.77 -4.99
CA VAL A 217 -7.27 -15.06 -5.47
C VAL A 217 -8.74 -15.14 -5.14
N VAL A 218 -9.53 -15.58 -6.13
CA VAL A 218 -10.98 -15.66 -6.06
C VAL A 218 -11.42 -17.10 -6.26
N ASP A 219 -12.21 -17.58 -5.30
CA ASP A 219 -13.05 -18.77 -5.40
C ASP A 219 -14.42 -18.33 -5.95
N THR A 220 -14.69 -18.66 -7.21
CA THR A 220 -15.92 -18.28 -7.90
C THR A 220 -17.13 -19.10 -7.45
N GLU A 221 -16.92 -20.31 -6.92
CA GLU A 221 -18.01 -21.15 -6.42
C GLU A 221 -18.54 -20.59 -5.10
N LYS A 222 -17.63 -20.25 -4.18
CA LYS A 222 -17.97 -19.64 -2.88
C LYS A 222 -18.18 -18.14 -2.94
N LYS A 223 -17.84 -17.49 -4.06
CA LYS A 223 -17.82 -16.02 -4.22
C LYS A 223 -17.01 -15.33 -3.12
N GLN A 224 -15.88 -15.93 -2.75
CA GLN A 224 -14.96 -15.44 -1.72
C GLN A 224 -13.59 -15.12 -2.32
N LEU A 225 -12.85 -14.20 -1.70
CA LEU A 225 -11.48 -13.91 -2.09
C LEU A 225 -10.50 -13.87 -0.92
N LYS A 226 -9.22 -13.98 -1.27
CA LYS A 226 -8.09 -13.76 -0.35
C LYS A 226 -7.08 -12.81 -0.96
N VAL A 227 -6.68 -11.81 -0.18
CA VAL A 227 -5.56 -10.92 -0.44
C VAL A 227 -4.27 -11.58 0.06
N LEU A 228 -3.31 -11.72 -0.84
CA LEU A 228 -2.08 -12.47 -0.69
C LEU A 228 -0.85 -11.55 -0.66
N ASP A 229 0.32 -12.14 -0.37
CA ASP A 229 1.66 -11.56 -0.51
C ASP A 229 1.88 -10.18 0.15
N TRP A 230 2.18 -10.21 1.44
CA TRP A 230 2.48 -9.03 2.25
C TRP A 230 3.98 -8.70 2.29
N GLY A 231 4.80 -9.30 1.41
CA GLY A 231 6.27 -9.18 1.45
C GLY A 231 6.84 -7.78 1.23
N ILE A 232 6.06 -6.90 0.59
CA ILE A 232 6.41 -5.48 0.41
C ILE A 232 5.53 -4.51 1.21
N SER A 233 4.70 -5.03 2.12
CA SER A 233 3.95 -4.20 3.05
C SER A 233 4.86 -3.35 3.93
N GLU A 234 4.29 -2.32 4.56
CA GLU A 234 5.04 -1.44 5.47
C GLU A 234 4.16 -0.80 6.53
N PHE A 235 4.75 -0.55 7.69
CA PHE A 235 4.08 0.13 8.80
C PHE A 235 4.04 1.65 8.57
N TYR A 236 2.83 2.20 8.60
CA TYR A 236 2.60 3.64 8.50
C TYR A 236 2.99 4.37 9.79
N PHE A 237 3.68 5.49 9.65
CA PHE A 237 4.02 6.46 10.67
C PHE A 237 3.84 7.85 10.05
N PRO A 238 3.21 8.79 10.76
CA PRO A 238 3.01 10.13 10.24
C PRO A 238 4.36 10.80 10.03
N TYR A 239 4.48 11.59 8.94
CA TYR A 239 5.68 12.34 8.58
C TYR A 239 6.91 11.50 8.20
N LYS A 240 6.77 10.16 8.11
CA LYS A 240 7.83 9.27 7.64
C LYS A 240 7.88 9.26 6.11
N GLU A 241 9.09 9.34 5.56
CA GLU A 241 9.32 9.08 4.14
C GLU A 241 9.48 7.57 3.89
N TYR A 242 8.91 7.11 2.78
CA TYR A 242 8.93 5.73 2.33
C TYR A 242 9.61 5.58 0.97
N ASP A 243 10.11 4.37 0.69
CA ASP A 243 10.70 4.04 -0.61
C ASP A 243 9.64 4.05 -1.71
N HIS A 244 9.94 4.64 -2.85
CA HIS A 244 9.03 4.69 -4.00
C HIS A 244 9.22 3.51 -4.97
N HIS A 245 10.27 2.71 -4.84
CA HIS A 245 10.52 1.52 -5.67
C HIS A 245 9.70 0.31 -5.18
N VAL A 246 8.39 0.49 -5.17
CA VAL A 246 7.40 -0.52 -4.76
C VAL A 246 6.29 -0.60 -5.80
N ALA A 247 5.38 -1.58 -5.63
CA ALA A 247 4.29 -1.88 -6.53
C ALA A 247 4.69 -2.37 -7.93
N THR A 248 3.71 -2.92 -8.63
CA THR A 248 3.83 -3.33 -10.03
C THR A 248 3.46 -2.17 -10.95
N LEU A 249 4.22 -1.94 -12.03
CA LEU A 249 4.09 -0.75 -12.91
C LEU A 249 2.65 -0.32 -13.18
N TYR A 250 1.78 -1.21 -13.65
CA TYR A 250 0.42 -0.87 -14.07
C TYR A 250 -0.51 -0.39 -12.94
N TYR A 251 -0.13 -0.64 -11.69
CA TYR A 251 -0.88 -0.28 -10.49
C TYR A 251 -0.23 0.88 -9.74
N MET A 252 0.95 1.36 -10.16
CA MET A 252 1.67 2.42 -9.46
C MET A 252 0.81 3.68 -9.33
N PRO A 253 0.56 4.19 -8.11
CA PRO A 253 -0.17 5.42 -7.92
C PRO A 253 0.69 6.65 -8.27
N PRO A 254 0.05 7.80 -8.56
CA PRO A 254 0.73 9.02 -8.99
C PRO A 254 1.89 9.46 -8.10
N GLU A 255 1.74 9.37 -6.78
CA GLU A 255 2.76 9.71 -5.78
C GLU A 255 4.08 8.96 -5.97
N LEU A 256 4.05 7.67 -6.38
CA LEU A 256 5.27 6.91 -6.64
C LEU A 256 5.97 7.36 -7.92
N LEU A 257 5.19 7.72 -8.95
CA LEU A 257 5.71 8.19 -10.24
C LEU A 257 6.36 9.57 -10.14
N VAL A 258 5.79 10.43 -9.29
CA VAL A 258 6.28 11.80 -9.07
C VAL A 258 7.18 11.93 -7.84
N ARG A 259 7.56 10.79 -7.23
CA ARG A 259 8.53 10.69 -6.13
C ARG A 259 8.14 11.43 -4.85
N VAL A 260 6.83 11.54 -4.58
CA VAL A 260 6.32 11.93 -3.26
C VAL A 260 6.55 10.75 -2.31
N LYS A 261 7.26 11.00 -1.19
CA LYS A 261 7.73 9.92 -0.30
C LYS A 261 6.93 9.78 0.99
N ASP A 262 6.20 10.80 1.39
CA ASP A 262 5.34 10.84 2.58
C ASP A 262 3.91 10.37 2.25
N TYR A 263 3.82 9.28 1.48
CA TYR A 263 2.55 8.66 1.13
C TYR A 263 2.00 7.79 2.27
N ASP A 264 0.74 7.38 2.14
CA ASP A 264 0.00 6.66 3.17
C ASP A 264 -0.91 5.57 2.58
N TYR A 265 -1.84 5.04 3.38
CA TYR A 265 -2.81 4.00 3.01
C TYR A 265 -3.57 4.25 1.70
N SER A 266 -3.76 5.52 1.31
CA SER A 266 -4.43 5.92 0.08
C SER A 266 -3.77 5.39 -1.19
N LEU A 267 -2.51 4.94 -1.13
CA LEU A 267 -1.86 4.27 -2.25
C LEU A 267 -2.57 2.95 -2.60
N ASP A 268 -3.00 2.18 -1.60
CA ASP A 268 -3.67 0.90 -1.80
C ASP A 268 -5.06 1.10 -2.40
N ILE A 269 -5.70 2.24 -2.09
CA ILE A 269 -7.00 2.62 -2.65
C ILE A 269 -6.90 2.89 -4.15
N TRP A 270 -5.85 3.58 -4.61
CA TRP A 270 -5.62 3.76 -6.05
C TRP A 270 -5.46 2.41 -6.75
N MET A 271 -4.66 1.52 -6.17
CA MET A 271 -4.43 0.18 -6.71
C MET A 271 -5.72 -0.65 -6.76
N ALA A 272 -6.57 -0.56 -5.73
CA ALA A 272 -7.89 -1.17 -5.72
C ALA A 272 -8.80 -0.58 -6.81
N GLY A 273 -8.71 0.75 -7.06
CA GLY A 273 -9.37 1.40 -8.19
C GLY A 273 -8.91 0.87 -9.55
N CYS A 274 -7.62 0.59 -9.72
CA CYS A 274 -7.12 -0.09 -10.93
C CYS A 274 -7.74 -1.49 -11.07
N VAL A 275 -7.83 -2.29 -10.00
CA VAL A 275 -8.47 -3.62 -10.03
C VAL A 275 -9.95 -3.51 -10.37
N LEU A 276 -10.68 -2.53 -9.81
CA LEU A 276 -12.07 -2.26 -10.18
C LEU A 276 -12.21 -1.94 -11.68
N GLY A 277 -11.36 -1.05 -12.20
CA GLY A 277 -11.35 -0.71 -13.62
C GLY A 277 -11.04 -1.90 -14.53
N GLU A 278 -10.19 -2.84 -14.09
CA GLU A 278 -9.92 -4.09 -14.82
C GLU A 278 -11.14 -5.00 -14.91
N MET A 279 -11.91 -5.10 -13.82
CA MET A 279 -13.13 -5.90 -13.76
C MET A 279 -14.25 -5.28 -14.61
N LEU A 280 -14.54 -3.98 -14.42
CA LEU A 280 -15.60 -3.27 -15.14
C LEU A 280 -15.39 -3.30 -16.66
N LEU A 281 -14.14 -3.12 -17.11
CA LEU A 281 -13.83 -3.01 -18.54
C LEU A 281 -13.34 -4.32 -19.17
N SER A 282 -13.28 -5.42 -18.42
CA SER A 282 -12.70 -6.70 -18.87
C SER A 282 -11.37 -6.51 -19.61
N LYS A 283 -10.48 -5.74 -19.01
CA LYS A 283 -9.23 -5.30 -19.62
C LYS A 283 -8.10 -5.33 -18.60
N HIS A 284 -7.26 -6.37 -18.67
CA HIS A 284 -6.01 -6.44 -17.91
C HIS A 284 -4.81 -6.00 -18.77
N PRO A 285 -3.93 -5.15 -18.24
CA PRO A 285 -4.14 -4.25 -17.11
C PRO A 285 -5.02 -3.04 -17.51
N PHE A 286 -5.60 -2.34 -16.53
CA PHE A 286 -6.41 -1.14 -16.78
C PHE A 286 -5.58 -0.05 -17.49
N PHE A 287 -4.44 0.30 -16.89
CA PHE A 287 -3.41 1.16 -17.46
C PHE A 287 -2.23 0.35 -18.02
N LYS A 288 -2.36 -0.11 -19.26
CA LYS A 288 -1.28 -0.83 -19.98
C LYS A 288 -0.17 0.09 -20.44
N ALA A 289 0.75 0.39 -19.53
CA ALA A 289 1.92 1.24 -19.78
C ALA A 289 3.12 0.45 -20.34
N LYS A 290 4.12 1.16 -20.88
CA LYS A 290 5.41 0.58 -21.27
C LYS A 290 6.51 0.91 -20.26
N ASP A 291 6.38 2.06 -19.62
CA ASP A 291 7.28 2.64 -18.62
C ASP A 291 6.48 3.64 -17.75
N GLU A 292 7.12 4.20 -16.72
CA GLU A 292 6.52 5.19 -15.80
C GLU A 292 5.98 6.44 -16.53
N ARG A 293 6.64 6.88 -17.61
CA ARG A 293 6.24 8.08 -18.36
C ARG A 293 4.98 7.82 -19.17
N HIS A 294 4.89 6.65 -19.81
CA HIS A 294 3.69 6.22 -20.52
C HIS A 294 2.53 6.05 -19.54
N LEU A 295 2.76 5.50 -18.35
CA LEU A 295 1.73 5.39 -17.32
C LEU A 295 1.14 6.74 -16.94
N LEU A 296 1.99 7.74 -16.66
CA LEU A 296 1.53 9.09 -16.35
C LEU A 296 0.73 9.73 -17.50
N LYS A 297 1.10 9.45 -18.75
CA LYS A 297 0.32 9.88 -19.93
C LYS A 297 -1.06 9.21 -20.02
N LEU A 298 -1.17 7.95 -19.61
CA LEU A 298 -2.46 7.23 -19.54
C LEU A 298 -3.33 7.79 -18.42
N MET A 299 -2.76 8.04 -17.24
CA MET A 299 -3.47 8.66 -16.12
C MET A 299 -4.02 10.04 -16.46
N THR A 300 -3.19 10.89 -17.07
CA THR A 300 -3.63 12.23 -17.52
C THR A 300 -4.62 12.18 -18.68
N LYS A 301 -4.60 11.12 -19.52
CA LYS A 301 -5.67 10.84 -20.49
C LYS A 301 -7.00 10.55 -19.80
N PHE A 302 -6.97 9.75 -18.74
CA PHE A 302 -8.16 9.29 -18.06
C PHE A 302 -8.76 10.38 -17.15
N LEU A 303 -7.94 11.01 -16.32
CA LEU A 303 -8.35 11.99 -15.28
C LEU A 303 -8.26 13.45 -15.71
N GLY A 304 -7.73 13.72 -16.91
CA GLY A 304 -7.49 15.07 -17.40
C GLY A 304 -6.20 15.70 -16.85
N THR A 305 -5.69 16.71 -17.56
CA THR A 305 -4.42 17.37 -17.18
C THR A 305 -4.59 18.46 -16.13
N GLN A 306 -5.77 19.08 -16.04
CA GLN A 306 -5.99 20.17 -15.08
C GLN A 306 -5.85 19.67 -13.63
N GLU A 307 -6.46 18.53 -13.29
CA GLU A 307 -6.34 17.91 -11.96
C GLU A 307 -4.90 17.48 -11.66
N PHE A 308 -4.17 17.00 -12.66
CA PHE A 308 -2.76 16.68 -12.51
C PHE A 308 -1.92 17.91 -12.16
N TYR A 309 -2.10 19.04 -12.86
CA TYR A 309 -1.38 20.27 -12.53
C TYR A 309 -1.77 20.86 -11.18
N LYS A 310 -3.05 20.77 -10.77
CA LYS A 310 -3.48 21.13 -9.42
C LYS A 310 -2.76 20.30 -8.36
N TYR A 311 -2.65 18.99 -8.58
CA TYR A 311 -1.90 18.07 -7.71
C TYR A 311 -0.42 18.45 -7.61
N LEU A 312 0.28 18.66 -8.73
CA LEU A 312 1.69 19.08 -8.73
C LEU A 312 1.88 20.40 -7.97
N LYS A 313 0.99 21.38 -8.20
CA LYS A 313 1.04 22.68 -7.52
C LYS A 313 0.81 22.55 -6.02
N LYS A 314 -0.18 21.76 -5.59
CA LYS A 314 -0.52 21.53 -4.16
C LYS A 314 0.68 21.00 -3.38
N TYR A 315 1.36 20.00 -3.93
CA TYR A 315 2.49 19.33 -3.28
C TYR A 315 3.86 19.91 -3.67
N ARG A 316 3.88 21.01 -4.44
CA ARG A 316 5.10 21.69 -4.93
C ARG A 316 6.07 20.71 -5.61
N ILE A 317 5.52 19.86 -6.47
CA ILE A 317 6.27 18.81 -7.16
C ILE A 317 6.85 19.39 -8.44
N GLU A 318 8.17 19.37 -8.54
CA GLU A 318 8.90 19.69 -9.75
C GLU A 318 9.18 18.40 -10.53
N LEU A 319 8.56 18.26 -11.70
CA LEU A 319 8.88 17.16 -12.61
C LEU A 319 9.91 17.61 -13.64
N ASN A 320 10.65 16.63 -14.15
CA ASN A 320 11.56 16.84 -15.26
C ASN A 320 10.82 17.52 -16.45
N TYR A 321 11.38 18.62 -16.94
CA TYR A 321 10.79 19.44 -18.00
C TYR A 321 10.39 18.64 -19.25
N ASP A 322 11.20 17.65 -19.65
CA ASP A 322 10.92 16.80 -20.81
C ASP A 322 9.69 15.91 -20.61
N TRP A 323 9.34 15.60 -19.36
CA TRP A 323 8.13 14.84 -19.04
C TRP A 323 6.91 15.75 -19.18
N ILE A 324 6.94 16.92 -18.54
CA ILE A 324 5.82 17.88 -18.55
C ILE A 324 5.51 18.35 -19.97
N LYS A 325 6.51 18.74 -20.75
CA LYS A 325 6.32 19.29 -22.11
C LYS A 325 5.61 18.30 -23.05
N LYS A 326 5.72 16.99 -22.80
CA LYS A 326 5.10 15.93 -23.61
C LYS A 326 3.68 15.57 -23.16
N ILE A 327 3.17 16.17 -22.08
CA ILE A 327 1.79 15.99 -21.61
C ILE A 327 0.91 17.02 -22.33
N LYS A 328 0.13 16.56 -23.31
CA LYS A 328 -0.88 17.39 -23.99
C LYS A 328 -2.00 17.76 -23.03
N ILE A 329 -2.35 19.05 -22.98
CA ILE A 329 -3.54 19.56 -22.28
C ILE A 329 -4.77 18.85 -22.85
N ARG A 330 -5.60 18.30 -21.97
CA ARG A 330 -6.83 17.59 -22.32
C ARG A 330 -7.78 17.56 -21.13
N GLU A 331 -9.06 17.50 -21.46
CA GLU A 331 -10.11 17.19 -20.49
C GLU A 331 -10.07 15.71 -20.08
N PRO A 332 -10.67 15.36 -18.93
CA PRO A 332 -10.86 13.96 -18.54
C PRO A 332 -11.59 13.17 -19.63
N LEU A 333 -11.34 11.87 -19.67
CA LEU A 333 -12.04 10.99 -20.61
C LEU A 333 -13.54 11.03 -20.31
N ALA A 334 -14.37 11.26 -21.33
CA ALA A 334 -15.81 11.29 -21.16
C ALA A 334 -16.30 9.91 -20.68
N ARG A 335 -17.31 9.88 -19.81
CA ARG A 335 -17.85 8.63 -19.26
C ARG A 335 -18.34 7.68 -20.37
N SER A 336 -18.95 8.23 -21.42
CA SER A 336 -19.34 7.48 -22.62
C SER A 336 -18.20 6.75 -23.30
N ASP A 337 -16.98 7.31 -23.25
CA ASP A 337 -15.80 6.74 -23.92
C ASP A 337 -15.09 5.67 -23.05
N ILE A 338 -15.48 5.57 -21.78
CA ILE A 338 -14.99 4.53 -20.84
C ILE A 338 -15.80 3.25 -21.03
N ILE A 339 -17.10 3.39 -21.27
CA ILE A 339 -17.99 2.29 -21.61
C ILE A 339 -17.45 1.66 -22.89
N ASN A 340 -17.03 0.40 -22.81
CA ASN A 340 -16.61 -0.34 -23.98
C ASN A 340 -17.76 -1.21 -24.49
N GLU A 341 -17.72 -1.57 -25.77
CA GLU A 341 -18.69 -2.47 -26.38
C GLU A 341 -18.71 -3.87 -25.74
N ARG A 342 -17.67 -4.22 -24.95
CA ARG A 342 -17.53 -5.55 -24.38
C ARG A 342 -18.50 -5.78 -23.23
N ASN A 343 -18.62 -4.83 -22.30
CA ASN A 343 -19.52 -4.98 -21.15
C ASN A 343 -20.26 -3.68 -20.80
N PRO A 344 -21.12 -3.18 -21.69
CA PRO A 344 -21.91 -1.99 -21.39
C PRO A 344 -22.78 -2.17 -20.13
N HIS A 345 -23.23 -3.40 -19.85
CA HIS A 345 -24.06 -3.72 -18.69
C HIS A 345 -23.33 -3.68 -17.34
N LEU A 346 -21.99 -3.76 -17.30
CA LEU A 346 -21.23 -3.73 -16.04
C LEU A 346 -20.86 -2.30 -15.61
N VAL A 347 -20.90 -1.34 -16.54
CA VAL A 347 -20.42 0.03 -16.32
C VAL A 347 -21.60 0.94 -15.99
N THR A 348 -22.10 0.84 -14.77
CA THR A 348 -23.17 1.71 -14.25
C THR A 348 -22.63 3.07 -13.81
N ASP A 349 -23.50 4.08 -13.68
CA ASP A 349 -23.11 5.40 -13.18
C ASP A 349 -22.50 5.34 -11.78
N THR A 350 -23.05 4.48 -10.91
CA THR A 350 -22.56 4.28 -9.55
C THR A 350 -21.19 3.58 -9.52
N ALA A 351 -20.94 2.66 -10.46
CA ALA A 351 -19.64 2.01 -10.64
C ALA A 351 -18.57 3.01 -11.10
N LEU A 352 -18.91 3.84 -12.09
CA LEU A 352 -18.00 4.89 -12.59
C LEU A 352 -17.73 5.95 -11.53
N ASP A 353 -18.76 6.39 -10.80
CA ASP A 353 -18.61 7.35 -9.71
C ASP A 353 -17.65 6.82 -8.61
N LEU A 354 -17.80 5.55 -8.21
CA LEU A 354 -16.84 4.92 -7.30
C LEU A 354 -15.42 4.91 -7.91
N LEU A 355 -15.27 4.45 -9.16
CA LEU A 355 -13.97 4.36 -9.83
C LEU A 355 -13.24 5.71 -9.85
N PHE A 356 -13.94 6.81 -10.16
CA PHE A 356 -13.38 8.15 -10.18
C PHE A 356 -13.06 8.70 -8.78
N LYS A 357 -13.74 8.24 -7.74
CA LYS A 357 -13.42 8.57 -6.34
C LYS A 357 -12.25 7.77 -5.77
N LEU A 358 -11.92 6.62 -6.36
CA LEU A 358 -10.71 5.83 -6.03
C LEU A 358 -9.48 6.32 -6.83
N LEU A 359 -9.66 6.59 -8.12
CA LEU A 359 -8.60 7.04 -9.03
C LEU A 359 -8.48 8.58 -9.05
N VAL A 360 -7.94 9.15 -7.98
CA VAL A 360 -7.69 10.60 -7.87
C VAL A 360 -6.20 10.88 -7.73
N PHE A 361 -5.68 11.89 -8.44
CA PHE A 361 -4.26 12.28 -8.34
C PHE A 361 -3.87 12.66 -6.90
N ASP A 362 -4.66 13.55 -6.30
CA ASP A 362 -4.49 13.99 -4.93
C ASP A 362 -4.88 12.88 -3.96
N LYS A 363 -3.87 12.24 -3.36
CA LYS A 363 -4.03 11.10 -2.46
C LYS A 363 -4.93 11.39 -1.24
N GLU A 364 -4.97 12.65 -0.78
CA GLU A 364 -5.86 13.07 0.31
C GLU A 364 -7.33 13.13 -0.10
N LYS A 365 -7.64 13.22 -1.40
CA LYS A 365 -9.02 13.27 -1.92
C LYS A 365 -9.60 11.90 -2.27
N ARG A 366 -8.77 10.85 -2.33
CA ARG A 366 -9.27 9.48 -2.54
C ARG A 366 -10.13 9.07 -1.36
N LEU A 367 -11.18 8.30 -1.60
CA LEU A 367 -11.93 7.66 -0.51
C LEU A 367 -10.98 6.80 0.34
N THR A 368 -11.25 6.68 1.63
CA THR A 368 -10.67 5.61 2.44
C THR A 368 -11.35 4.28 2.11
N ALA A 369 -10.78 3.15 2.55
CA ALA A 369 -11.41 1.85 2.36
C ALA A 369 -12.81 1.81 3.00
N ARG A 370 -12.98 2.39 4.20
CA ARG A 370 -14.26 2.53 4.89
C ARG A 370 -15.27 3.39 4.11
N GLU A 371 -14.88 4.60 3.72
CA GLU A 371 -15.75 5.50 2.92
C GLU A 371 -16.13 4.87 1.57
N ALA A 372 -15.23 4.07 0.96
CA ALA A 372 -15.52 3.34 -0.27
C ALA A 372 -16.55 2.23 -0.05
N MET A 373 -16.47 1.47 1.05
CA MET A 373 -17.48 0.45 1.39
C MET A 373 -18.88 1.06 1.63
N GLU A 374 -18.95 2.31 2.09
CA GLU A 374 -20.20 3.05 2.32
C GLU A 374 -20.79 3.66 1.03
N HIS A 375 -20.10 3.54 -0.11
CA HIS A 375 -20.56 4.08 -1.38
C HIS A 375 -21.86 3.39 -1.87
N GLN A 376 -22.72 4.16 -2.56
CA GLN A 376 -23.98 3.67 -3.14
C GLN A 376 -23.83 2.45 -4.06
N TYR A 377 -22.65 2.27 -4.65
CA TYR A 377 -22.34 1.11 -5.50
C TYR A 377 -22.46 -0.23 -4.75
N PHE A 378 -22.30 -0.22 -3.42
CA PHE A 378 -22.37 -1.40 -2.57
C PHE A 378 -23.68 -1.53 -1.77
N ASP A 379 -24.70 -0.71 -2.04
CA ASP A 379 -25.99 -0.77 -1.31
C ASP A 379 -26.57 -2.20 -1.32
N GLU A 380 -26.56 -2.83 -2.49
CA GLU A 380 -26.99 -4.22 -2.66
C GLU A 380 -26.21 -5.18 -1.76
N ILE A 381 -24.88 -5.05 -1.68
CA ILE A 381 -24.02 -5.94 -0.88
C ILE A 381 -24.23 -5.73 0.62
N ARG A 382 -24.46 -4.50 1.07
CA ARG A 382 -24.67 -4.19 2.50
C ARG A 382 -26.05 -4.61 3.01
N ASN A 383 -27.01 -4.82 2.11
CA ASN A 383 -28.38 -5.21 2.41
C ASN A 383 -28.64 -6.72 2.28
N LEU A 384 -27.60 -7.51 1.94
CA LEU A 384 -27.61 -8.97 2.05
C LEU A 384 -27.37 -9.42 3.49
#